data_AF-A0A9J6CUK7-F1
#
_entry.id   AF-A0A9J6CUK7-F1
#
_cell.length_a   1.000
_cell.length_b   1.000
_cell.length_c   1.000
_cell.angle_alpha   90.00
_cell.angle_beta   90.00
_cell.angle_gamma   90.00
#
_symmetry.space_group_name_H-M   'P 1'
#
loop_
_entity.id
_entity.type
_entity.pdbx_description
1 polymer ?
#
loop_
_entity_poly.entity_id
_entity_poly.type
_entity_poly.pdbx_seq_one_letter_code
_entity_poly.pdbx_strand_id
1 'polypeptide(L)'
;MTYILLGKIQTDCLEDRFGKYRQLAGAQYHVSIRQIYEVENKLRLQSTLPTISTEQHWECVRKQVEALHPSCNVVVSSETLSKIQEVLPILVYVAGYAVYATLKRLNCAKRKDVLTVDKTITVSAAHEHYDLVKQLDRGGLLYPSMFALNAVAHCYVVVEKLATQPELLLMREQRQVVTELTLHLLANEEPAIVYTCENSHTSESVLKHILRCSTNILLKNVCGKLNDKLLDAADKAKKRKATTLQNK
;
A
#
# COMPACT_ATOMS: atom_id res chain seq x y z
N MET A 1 -22.27 48.15 -18.98
CA MET A 1 -22.36 46.71 -18.63
C MET A 1 -23.33 46.07 -19.60
N THR A 2 -22.87 45.18 -20.48
CA THR A 2 -23.60 44.77 -21.69
C THR A 2 -24.48 43.53 -21.52
N TYR A 3 -24.35 42.78 -20.42
CA TYR A 3 -25.30 41.74 -20.00
C TYR A 3 -25.08 41.38 -18.53
N ILE A 4 -26.12 40.85 -17.87
CA ILE A 4 -26.09 40.40 -16.47
C ILE A 4 -26.51 38.93 -16.43
N LEU A 5 -25.74 38.08 -15.74
CA LEU A 5 -26.05 36.67 -15.52
C LEU A 5 -27.06 36.51 -14.39
N LEU A 6 -28.35 36.38 -14.74
CA LEU A 6 -29.43 36.22 -13.78
C LEU A 6 -29.29 34.94 -12.92
N GLY A 7 -28.64 33.90 -13.44
CA GLY A 7 -28.38 32.67 -12.68
C GLY A 7 -27.46 32.84 -11.46
N LYS A 8 -26.70 33.96 -11.37
CA LYS A 8 -25.89 34.28 -10.19
C LYS A 8 -26.67 35.05 -9.11
N ILE A 9 -27.88 35.50 -9.41
CA ILE A 9 -28.79 36.20 -8.48
C ILE A 9 -29.75 35.22 -7.79
N GLN A 10 -29.78 33.95 -8.22
CA GLN A 10 -30.61 32.89 -7.63
C GLN A 10 -30.02 32.36 -6.31
N THR A 11 -30.88 31.76 -5.48
CA THR A 11 -30.54 31.22 -4.15
C THR A 11 -29.92 29.82 -4.20
N ASP A 12 -29.74 29.23 -5.37
CA ASP A 12 -29.23 27.85 -5.57
C ASP A 12 -27.89 27.62 -4.85
N CYS A 13 -26.99 28.61 -4.85
CA CYS A 13 -25.71 28.50 -4.15
C CYS A 13 -25.87 28.42 -2.62
N LEU A 14 -26.91 29.04 -2.07
CA LEU A 14 -27.25 28.93 -0.65
C LEU A 14 -27.88 27.57 -0.35
N GLU A 15 -28.75 27.08 -1.23
CA GLU A 15 -29.38 25.76 -1.09
C GLU A 15 -28.38 24.62 -1.15
N ASP A 16 -27.39 24.68 -2.07
CA ASP A 16 -26.27 23.74 -2.12
C ASP A 16 -25.48 23.74 -0.80
N ARG A 17 -25.27 24.93 -0.23
CA ARG A 17 -24.57 25.08 1.05
C ARG A 17 -25.38 24.51 2.22
N PHE A 18 -26.69 24.72 2.26
CA PHE A 18 -27.57 24.07 3.23
C PHE A 18 -27.65 22.55 3.03
N GLY A 19 -27.56 22.07 1.80
CA GLY A 19 -27.40 20.66 1.46
C GLY A 19 -26.17 20.04 2.13
N LYS A 20 -25.02 20.70 2.02
CA LYS A 20 -23.75 20.26 2.63
C LYS A 20 -23.83 20.21 4.16
N TYR A 21 -24.47 21.19 4.80
CA TYR A 21 -24.67 21.16 6.26
C TYR A 21 -25.46 19.92 6.69
N ARG A 22 -26.53 19.58 5.98
CA ARG A 22 -27.34 18.39 6.27
C ARG A 22 -26.56 17.10 6.08
N GLN A 23 -25.86 16.95 4.95
CA GLN A 23 -25.07 15.75 4.66
C GLN A 23 -24.00 15.48 5.72
N LEU A 24 -23.26 16.52 6.11
CA LEU A 24 -22.17 16.41 7.08
C LEU A 24 -22.65 16.28 8.54
N ALA A 25 -23.92 16.59 8.81
CA ALA A 25 -24.60 16.35 10.07
C ALA A 25 -25.35 14.99 10.11
N GLY A 26 -25.06 14.07 9.19
CA GLY A 26 -25.69 12.74 9.15
C GLY A 26 -27.01 12.68 8.38
N ALA A 27 -27.18 13.56 7.39
CA ALA A 27 -28.37 13.67 6.53
C ALA A 27 -29.67 13.97 7.28
N GLN A 28 -29.59 14.58 8.47
CA GLN A 28 -30.75 15.03 9.23
C GLN A 28 -31.31 16.32 8.63
N TYR A 29 -32.64 16.42 8.52
CA TYR A 29 -33.30 17.65 8.04
C TYR A 29 -33.23 18.79 9.05
N HIS A 30 -33.28 18.47 10.34
CA HIS A 30 -33.17 19.45 11.42
C HIS A 30 -31.74 19.47 11.94
N VAL A 31 -31.01 20.54 11.64
CA VAL A 31 -29.62 20.73 12.08
C VAL A 31 -29.59 21.85 13.12
N SER A 32 -28.96 21.59 14.26
CA SER A 32 -28.79 22.61 15.30
C SER A 32 -27.76 23.67 14.88
N ILE A 33 -27.87 24.87 15.45
CA ILE A 33 -26.92 25.97 15.17
C ILE A 33 -25.48 25.55 15.47
N ARG A 34 -25.24 24.77 16.53
CA ARG A 34 -23.89 24.26 16.87
C ARG A 34 -23.31 23.37 15.77
N GLN A 35 -24.10 22.43 15.25
CA GLN A 35 -23.68 21.56 14.15
C GLN A 35 -23.37 22.36 12.88
N ILE A 36 -24.11 23.42 12.60
CA ILE A 36 -23.81 24.32 11.47
C ILE A 36 -22.42 24.94 11.64
N TYR A 37 -22.09 25.47 12.82
CA TYR A 37 -20.77 26.05 13.08
C TYR A 37 -19.64 25.03 12.96
N GLU A 38 -19.83 23.82 13.49
CA GLU A 38 -18.84 22.74 13.39
C GLU A 38 -18.59 22.31 11.93
N VAL A 39 -19.67 22.16 11.16
CA VAL A 39 -19.57 21.80 9.74
C VAL A 39 -18.98 22.95 8.93
N GLU A 40 -19.36 24.19 9.19
CA GLU A 40 -18.80 25.38 8.54
C GLU A 40 -17.29 25.48 8.77
N ASN A 41 -16.83 25.19 9.99
CA ASN A 41 -15.40 25.14 10.28
C ASN A 41 -14.69 24.06 9.44
N LYS A 42 -15.29 22.86 9.31
CA LYS A 42 -14.77 21.79 8.44
C LYS A 42 -14.73 22.20 6.96
N LEU A 43 -15.79 22.83 6.45
CA LEU A 43 -15.87 23.30 5.06
C LEU A 43 -14.83 24.40 4.76
N ARG A 44 -14.61 25.31 5.71
CA ARG A 44 -13.55 26.34 5.60
C ARG A 44 -12.18 25.70 5.56
N LEU A 45 -11.89 24.77 6.46
CA LEU A 45 -10.63 24.04 6.47
C LEU A 45 -10.40 23.31 5.14
N GLN A 46 -11.42 22.62 4.61
CA GLN A 46 -11.35 21.99 3.29
C GLN A 46 -11.07 22.99 2.17
N SER A 47 -11.67 24.18 2.20
CA SER A 47 -11.43 25.22 1.18
C SER A 47 -10.03 25.85 1.27
N THR A 48 -9.40 25.82 2.44
CA THR A 48 -8.03 26.33 2.66
C THR A 48 -6.95 25.28 2.42
N LEU A 49 -7.30 23.99 2.43
CA LEU A 49 -6.34 22.95 2.10
C LEU A 49 -5.95 23.09 0.63
N PRO A 50 -4.65 23.14 0.30
CA PRO A 50 -4.22 23.20 -1.08
C PRO A 50 -4.74 21.95 -1.81
N THR A 51 -5.59 22.17 -2.81
CA THR A 51 -5.98 21.11 -3.74
C THR A 51 -4.75 20.77 -4.57
N ILE A 52 -3.94 19.82 -4.10
CA ILE A 52 -2.83 19.31 -4.89
C ILE A 52 -3.46 18.70 -6.14
N SER A 53 -3.17 19.28 -7.30
CA SER A 53 -3.59 18.68 -8.57
C SER A 53 -3.02 17.27 -8.64
N THR A 54 -3.78 16.33 -9.21
CA THR A 54 -3.32 14.95 -9.40
C THR A 54 -1.97 14.89 -10.13
N GLU A 55 -1.71 15.82 -11.05
CA GLU A 55 -0.44 15.92 -11.77
C GLU A 55 0.74 16.31 -10.86
N GLN A 56 0.54 17.33 -10.01
CA GLN A 56 1.57 17.79 -9.06
C GLN A 56 1.92 16.69 -8.04
N HIS A 57 0.92 15.91 -7.63
CA HIS A 57 1.12 14.74 -6.78
C HIS A 57 2.01 13.69 -7.46
N TRP A 58 1.69 13.30 -8.70
CA TRP A 58 2.49 12.31 -9.44
C TRP A 58 3.90 12.81 -9.76
N GLU A 59 4.07 14.10 -9.99
CA GLU A 59 5.39 14.71 -10.18
C GLU A 59 6.24 14.65 -8.90
N CYS A 60 5.62 14.86 -7.73
CA CYS A 60 6.30 14.72 -6.43
C CYS A 60 6.76 13.27 -6.19
N VAL A 61 5.87 12.30 -6.42
CA VAL A 61 6.19 10.86 -6.33
C VAL A 61 7.33 10.51 -7.29
N ARG A 62 7.29 11.00 -8.54
CA ARG A 62 8.33 10.71 -9.53
C ARG A 62 9.70 11.24 -9.10
N LYS A 63 9.79 12.49 -8.66
CA LYS A 63 11.04 13.08 -8.15
C LYS A 63 11.65 12.28 -7.00
N GLN A 64 10.80 11.76 -6.11
CA GLN A 64 11.23 10.91 -5.01
C GLN A 64 11.73 9.54 -5.48
N VAL A 65 11.02 8.92 -6.43
CA VAL A 65 11.43 7.65 -7.04
C VAL A 65 12.78 7.82 -7.75
N GLU A 66 12.94 8.87 -8.56
CA GLU A 66 14.19 9.18 -9.27
C GLU A 66 15.36 9.40 -8.31
N ALA A 67 15.13 10.08 -7.17
CA ALA A 67 16.15 10.28 -6.15
C ALA A 67 16.57 8.97 -5.44
N LEU A 68 15.63 8.04 -5.24
CA LEU A 68 15.87 6.76 -4.58
C LEU A 68 16.36 5.67 -5.53
N HIS A 69 16.10 5.78 -6.83
CA HIS A 69 16.45 4.77 -7.81
C HIS A 69 17.94 4.38 -7.78
N PRO A 70 18.92 5.31 -7.70
CA PRO A 70 20.33 4.95 -7.63
C PRO A 70 20.71 4.21 -6.35
N SER A 71 20.12 4.61 -5.21
CA SER A 71 20.41 3.99 -3.91
C SER A 71 19.74 2.62 -3.77
N CYS A 72 18.62 2.41 -4.47
CA CYS A 72 17.80 1.21 -4.41
C CYS A 72 17.91 0.30 -5.64
N ASN A 73 18.85 0.55 -6.55
CA ASN A 73 19.18 -0.38 -7.63
C ASN A 73 19.81 -1.64 -7.02
N VAL A 74 18.97 -2.52 -6.49
CA VAL A 74 19.37 -3.79 -5.91
C VAL A 74 19.36 -4.79 -7.04
N VAL A 75 20.53 -5.03 -7.62
CA VAL A 75 20.75 -6.26 -8.38
C VAL A 75 20.51 -7.41 -7.40
N VAL A 76 19.54 -8.28 -7.68
CA VAL A 76 19.29 -9.48 -6.87
C VAL A 76 20.52 -10.38 -6.97
N SER A 77 21.44 -10.21 -6.02
CA SER A 77 22.67 -10.99 -5.92
C SER A 77 22.40 -12.34 -5.25
N SER A 78 23.31 -13.31 -5.43
CA SER A 78 23.23 -14.63 -4.77
C SER A 78 23.10 -14.53 -3.24
N GLU A 79 23.62 -13.46 -2.62
CA GLU A 79 23.51 -13.19 -1.18
C GLU A 79 22.12 -12.69 -0.77
N THR A 80 21.38 -12.09 -1.69
CA THR A 80 20.00 -11.64 -1.46
C THR A 80 19.06 -12.85 -1.50
N LEU A 81 19.32 -13.80 -2.39
CA LEU A 81 18.56 -15.05 -2.51
C LEU A 81 18.70 -15.94 -1.26
N SER A 82 19.88 -16.00 -0.65
CA SER A 82 20.08 -16.79 0.58
C SER A 82 19.32 -16.21 1.78
N LYS A 83 19.26 -14.88 1.93
CA LYS A 83 18.45 -14.22 2.98
C LYS A 83 16.95 -14.39 2.77
N ILE A 84 16.51 -14.39 1.51
CA ILE A 84 15.10 -14.62 1.16
C ILE A 84 14.69 -16.04 1.54
N GLN A 85 15.58 -17.04 1.41
CA GLN A 85 15.24 -18.45 1.61
C GLN A 85 14.60 -18.74 2.97
N GLU A 86 15.08 -18.10 4.05
CA GLU A 86 14.50 -18.27 5.40
C GLU A 86 13.09 -17.66 5.53
N VAL A 87 12.84 -16.56 4.83
CA VAL A 87 11.56 -15.82 4.88
C VAL A 87 10.61 -16.26 3.76
N LEU A 88 11.09 -17.08 2.83
CA LEU A 88 10.39 -17.45 1.61
C LEU A 88 9.01 -18.06 1.86
N PRO A 89 8.80 -18.99 2.81
CA PRO A 89 7.47 -19.51 3.10
C PRO A 89 6.47 -18.42 3.54
N ILE A 90 6.96 -17.41 4.28
CA ILE A 90 6.15 -16.25 4.70
C ILE A 90 5.83 -15.37 3.48
N LEU A 91 6.79 -15.16 2.58
CA LEU A 91 6.57 -14.41 1.34
C LEU A 91 5.58 -15.11 0.41
N VAL A 92 5.60 -16.45 0.34
CA VAL A 92 4.59 -17.24 -0.38
C VAL A 92 3.20 -17.00 0.20
N TYR A 93 3.05 -16.98 1.52
CA TYR A 93 1.78 -16.64 2.16
C TYR A 93 1.32 -15.21 1.82
N VAL A 94 2.22 -14.22 1.90
CA VAL A 94 1.93 -12.82 1.54
C VAL A 94 1.55 -12.68 0.07
N ALA A 95 2.26 -13.37 -0.82
CA ALA A 95 1.98 -13.39 -2.26
C ALA A 95 0.61 -14.02 -2.55
N GLY A 96 0.26 -15.11 -1.88
CA GLY A 96 -1.07 -15.73 -1.98
C GLY A 96 -2.19 -14.76 -1.59
N TYR A 97 -2.01 -14.00 -0.50
CA TYR A 97 -2.96 -12.96 -0.11
C TYR A 97 -3.00 -11.79 -1.11
N ALA A 98 -1.84 -11.35 -1.61
CA ALA A 98 -1.77 -10.27 -2.60
C ALA A 98 -2.52 -10.66 -3.88
N VAL A 99 -2.33 -11.89 -4.37
CA VAL A 99 -3.06 -12.44 -5.51
C VAL A 99 -4.56 -12.52 -5.24
N TYR A 100 -4.97 -12.97 -4.05
CA TYR A 100 -6.38 -12.96 -3.67
C TYR A 100 -6.99 -11.55 -3.73
N ALA A 101 -6.29 -10.56 -3.16
CA ALA A 101 -6.73 -9.17 -3.14
C ALA A 101 -6.81 -8.56 -4.54
N THR A 102 -5.86 -8.88 -5.44
CA THR A 102 -5.89 -8.41 -6.82
C THR A 102 -7.03 -9.04 -7.61
N LEU A 103 -7.25 -10.35 -7.47
CA LEU A 103 -8.35 -11.05 -8.14
C LEU A 103 -9.71 -10.54 -7.67
N LYS A 104 -9.88 -10.30 -6.37
CA LYS A 104 -11.10 -9.71 -5.79
C LYS A 104 -11.40 -8.31 -6.35
N ARG A 105 -10.38 -7.55 -6.73
CA ARG A 105 -10.55 -6.20 -7.30
C ARG A 105 -10.76 -6.21 -8.81
N LEU A 106 -10.05 -7.07 -9.53
CA LEU A 106 -10.07 -7.13 -10.99
C LEU A 106 -11.20 -8.00 -11.54
N ASN A 107 -11.79 -8.89 -10.74
CA ASN A 107 -12.87 -9.82 -11.11
C ASN A 107 -12.60 -10.53 -12.45
N CYS A 108 -11.38 -11.02 -12.66
CA CYS A 108 -10.93 -11.57 -13.93
C CYS A 108 -10.51 -13.04 -13.79
N ALA A 109 -11.30 -13.94 -14.39
CA ALA A 109 -11.06 -15.39 -14.34
C ALA A 109 -9.73 -15.79 -15.02
N LYS A 110 -9.43 -15.27 -16.22
CA LYS A 110 -8.19 -15.57 -16.96
C LYS A 110 -6.91 -15.22 -16.18
N ARG A 111 -6.96 -14.19 -15.33
CA ARG A 111 -5.83 -13.79 -14.49
C ARG A 111 -5.63 -14.73 -13.30
N LYS A 112 -6.68 -15.40 -12.85
CA LYS A 112 -6.58 -16.40 -11.79
C LYS A 112 -5.62 -17.50 -12.20
N ASP A 113 -5.78 -18.02 -13.41
CA ASP A 113 -4.95 -19.14 -13.90
C ASP A 113 -3.48 -18.73 -14.11
N VAL A 114 -3.21 -17.46 -14.42
CA VAL A 114 -1.83 -16.93 -14.56
C VAL A 114 -1.18 -16.64 -13.20
N LEU A 115 -1.98 -16.19 -12.23
CA LEU A 115 -1.48 -15.76 -10.92
C LEU A 115 -1.49 -16.84 -9.86
N THR A 116 -2.19 -17.96 -10.11
CA THR A 116 -2.30 -19.07 -9.17
C THR A 116 -1.81 -20.35 -9.78
N VAL A 117 -1.36 -21.28 -8.93
CA VAL A 117 -0.96 -22.62 -9.35
C VAL A 117 -1.93 -23.64 -8.81
N ASP A 118 -2.16 -24.71 -9.57
CA ASP A 118 -3.01 -25.81 -9.15
C ASP A 118 -2.47 -26.50 -7.90
N LYS A 119 -3.34 -26.57 -6.88
CA LYS A 119 -3.08 -27.18 -5.57
C LYS A 119 -2.70 -28.66 -5.68
N THR A 120 -3.14 -29.34 -6.73
CA THR A 120 -2.95 -30.78 -6.92
C THR A 120 -1.63 -31.13 -7.59
N ILE A 121 -1.12 -30.26 -8.47
CA ILE A 121 0.05 -30.53 -9.33
C ILE A 121 1.36 -30.15 -8.63
N THR A 122 1.35 -29.10 -7.79
CA THR A 122 2.56 -28.61 -7.11
C THR A 122 2.95 -29.39 -5.86
N VAL A 123 2.01 -30.13 -5.27
CA VAL A 123 2.19 -30.97 -4.07
C VAL A 123 2.89 -32.30 -4.40
N SER A 124 3.56 -32.43 -5.56
CA SER A 124 4.41 -33.60 -5.83
C SER A 124 5.89 -33.25 -6.09
N ALA A 125 6.26 -31.98 -6.33
CA ALA A 125 7.61 -31.65 -6.81
C ALA A 125 8.31 -30.42 -6.17
N ALA A 126 7.62 -29.51 -5.45
CA ALA A 126 8.20 -28.22 -5.01
C ALA A 126 7.88 -27.84 -3.55
N HIS A 127 8.01 -28.80 -2.63
CA HIS A 127 7.36 -28.75 -1.30
C HIS A 127 7.83 -27.66 -0.33
N GLU A 128 9.13 -27.36 -0.24
CA GLU A 128 9.63 -26.58 0.91
C GLU A 128 9.05 -25.15 1.02
N HIS A 129 8.80 -24.48 -0.12
CA HIS A 129 8.36 -23.08 -0.10
C HIS A 129 6.87 -22.93 0.22
N TYR A 130 6.05 -23.95 -0.02
CA TYR A 130 4.60 -23.91 0.18
C TYR A 130 4.13 -24.58 1.47
N ASP A 131 5.04 -25.20 2.23
CA ASP A 131 4.71 -25.95 3.44
C ASP A 131 3.93 -25.11 4.47
N LEU A 132 4.33 -23.86 4.68
CA LEU A 132 3.62 -22.95 5.58
C LEU A 132 2.18 -22.71 5.14
N VAL A 133 1.97 -22.45 3.85
CA VAL A 133 0.62 -22.23 3.28
C VAL A 133 -0.22 -23.50 3.41
N LYS A 134 0.38 -24.66 3.15
CA LYS A 134 -0.28 -25.97 3.28
C LYS A 134 -0.73 -26.25 4.71
N GLN A 135 0.07 -25.92 5.71
CA GLN A 135 -0.28 -26.09 7.13
C GLN A 135 -1.40 -25.15 7.58
N LEU A 136 -1.47 -23.96 6.99
CA LEU A 136 -2.48 -22.94 7.33
C LEU A 136 -3.76 -23.04 6.49
N ASP A 137 -3.74 -23.76 5.37
CA ASP A 137 -4.88 -23.81 4.46
C ASP A 137 -6.07 -24.54 5.08
N ARG A 138 -7.21 -23.84 5.12
CA ARG A 138 -8.52 -24.39 5.51
C ARG A 138 -9.48 -24.48 4.32
N GLY A 139 -8.94 -24.49 3.10
CA GLY A 139 -9.66 -24.58 1.83
C GLY A 139 -9.79 -23.25 1.08
N GLY A 140 -9.41 -22.13 1.70
CA GLY A 140 -9.59 -20.79 1.14
C GLY A 140 -8.32 -20.09 0.66
N LEU A 141 -7.12 -20.62 0.96
CA LEU A 141 -5.88 -19.96 0.58
C LEU A 141 -5.56 -20.21 -0.89
N LEU A 142 -5.04 -19.17 -1.55
CA LEU A 142 -4.53 -19.24 -2.91
C LEU A 142 -3.03 -19.52 -2.90
N TYR A 143 -2.60 -20.35 -3.85
CA TYR A 143 -1.20 -20.69 -4.07
C TYR A 143 -0.70 -19.78 -5.20
N PRO A 144 0.17 -18.81 -4.90
CA PRO A 144 0.63 -17.83 -5.90
C PRO A 144 1.52 -18.50 -6.95
N SER A 145 1.52 -17.97 -8.18
CA SER A 145 2.49 -18.33 -9.20
C SER A 145 3.87 -17.75 -8.91
N MET A 146 4.91 -18.33 -9.51
CA MET A 146 6.29 -17.83 -9.37
C MET A 146 6.42 -16.37 -9.81
N PHE A 147 5.66 -15.93 -10.80
CA PHE A 147 5.60 -14.53 -11.21
C PHE A 147 5.16 -13.61 -10.04
N ALA A 148 4.07 -13.97 -9.36
CA ALA A 148 3.59 -13.20 -8.22
C ALA A 148 4.55 -13.27 -7.03
N LEU A 149 5.15 -14.45 -6.79
CA LEU A 149 6.14 -14.64 -5.73
C LEU A 149 7.39 -13.80 -5.96
N ASN A 150 7.95 -13.80 -7.18
CA ASN A 150 9.11 -12.99 -7.54
C ASN A 150 8.80 -11.50 -7.33
N ALA A 151 7.66 -11.00 -7.81
CA ALA A 151 7.28 -9.62 -7.59
C ALA A 151 7.22 -9.24 -6.09
N VAL A 152 6.65 -10.10 -5.24
CA VAL A 152 6.62 -9.88 -3.79
C VAL A 152 8.00 -9.98 -3.15
N ALA A 153 8.87 -10.89 -3.61
CA ALA A 153 10.23 -11.04 -3.13
C ALA A 153 11.10 -9.81 -3.45
N HIS A 154 11.03 -9.29 -4.69
CA HIS A 154 11.70 -8.04 -5.06
C HIS A 154 11.20 -6.87 -4.20
N CYS A 155 9.88 -6.78 -3.98
CA CYS A 155 9.30 -5.76 -3.11
C CYS A 155 9.81 -5.86 -1.66
N TYR A 156 9.96 -7.08 -1.13
CA TYR A 156 10.55 -7.32 0.19
C TYR A 156 11.97 -6.77 0.28
N VAL A 157 12.83 -7.08 -0.69
CA VAL A 157 14.22 -6.63 -0.73
C VAL A 157 14.32 -5.10 -0.80
N VAL A 158 13.51 -4.48 -1.66
CA VAL A 158 13.46 -3.01 -1.79
C VAL A 158 13.05 -2.36 -0.46
N VAL A 159 12.01 -2.89 0.18
CA VAL A 159 11.55 -2.39 1.49
C VAL A 159 12.59 -2.60 2.57
N GLU A 160 13.26 -3.75 2.62
CA GLU A 160 14.29 -4.05 3.61
C GLU A 160 15.46 -3.07 3.49
N LYS A 161 15.92 -2.80 2.26
CA LYS A 161 16.98 -1.82 2.00
C LYS A 161 16.55 -0.41 2.39
N LEU A 162 15.34 0.00 2.01
CA LEU A 162 14.80 1.32 2.37
C LEU A 162 14.56 1.46 3.88
N ALA A 163 14.24 0.39 4.59
CA ALA A 163 14.04 0.42 6.03
C ALA A 163 15.33 0.74 6.80
N THR A 164 16.51 0.59 6.18
CA THR A 164 17.78 1.04 6.76
C THR A 164 17.98 2.56 6.68
N GLN A 165 17.22 3.23 5.82
CA GLN A 165 17.32 4.67 5.59
C GLN A 165 16.31 5.43 6.46
N PRO A 166 16.75 6.37 7.32
CA PRO A 166 15.83 7.16 8.14
C PRO A 166 14.89 8.03 7.28
N GLU A 167 15.30 8.38 6.07
CA GLU A 167 14.54 9.18 5.12
C GLU A 167 13.20 8.53 4.78
N LEU A 168 13.12 7.19 4.75
CA LEU A 168 11.88 6.47 4.45
C LEU A 168 10.75 6.90 5.38
N LEU A 169 11.00 7.00 6.68
CA LEU A 169 9.99 7.38 7.68
C LEU A 169 9.51 8.83 7.53
N LEU A 170 10.32 9.69 6.93
CA LEU A 170 10.00 11.10 6.70
C LEU A 170 9.21 11.33 5.40
N MET A 171 9.14 10.33 4.51
CA MET A 171 8.47 10.48 3.23
C MET A 171 6.95 10.58 3.39
N ARG A 172 6.37 11.60 2.75
CA ARG A 172 4.93 11.63 2.48
C ARG A 172 4.69 10.61 1.37
N GLU A 173 3.81 9.63 1.62
CA GLU A 173 3.38 8.62 0.63
C GLU A 173 4.34 7.44 0.36
N GLN A 174 5.08 6.98 1.37
CA GLN A 174 5.95 5.79 1.34
C GLN A 174 5.43 4.63 0.48
N ARG A 175 4.14 4.26 0.64
CA ARG A 175 3.55 3.15 -0.12
C ARG A 175 3.58 3.38 -1.62
N GLN A 176 3.23 4.57 -2.09
CA GLN A 176 3.21 4.89 -3.52
C GLN A 176 4.62 4.89 -4.08
N VAL A 177 5.55 5.58 -3.40
CA VAL A 177 6.96 5.65 -3.79
C VAL A 177 7.57 4.26 -3.92
N VAL A 178 7.43 3.41 -2.90
CA VAL A 178 8.00 2.05 -2.90
C VAL A 178 7.36 1.19 -4.00
N THR A 179 6.04 1.33 -4.21
CA THR A 179 5.33 0.57 -5.26
C THR A 179 5.86 0.95 -6.65
N GLU A 180 5.95 2.25 -6.96
CA GLU A 180 6.43 2.72 -8.26
C GLU A 180 7.92 2.39 -8.45
N LEU A 181 8.75 2.58 -7.42
CA LEU A 181 10.17 2.23 -7.46
C LEU A 181 10.36 0.74 -7.78
N THR A 182 9.63 -0.14 -7.09
CA THR A 182 9.71 -1.59 -7.33
C THR A 182 9.23 -1.95 -8.74
N LEU A 183 8.20 -1.26 -9.23
CA LEU A 183 7.70 -1.45 -10.60
C LEU A 183 8.74 -1.05 -11.64
N HIS A 184 9.42 0.09 -11.45
CA HIS A 184 10.50 0.55 -12.33
C HIS A 184 11.69 -0.42 -12.35
N LEU A 185 12.07 -0.96 -11.19
CA LEU A 185 13.16 -1.94 -11.10
C LEU A 185 12.82 -3.24 -11.83
N LEU A 186 11.60 -3.77 -11.63
CA LEU A 186 11.15 -5.00 -12.30
C LEU A 186 11.01 -4.85 -13.83
N ALA A 187 10.60 -3.67 -14.30
CA ALA A 187 10.49 -3.38 -15.73
C ALA A 187 11.84 -3.38 -16.46
N ASN A 188 12.94 -3.18 -15.73
CA ASN A 188 14.30 -3.19 -16.29
C ASN A 188 14.93 -4.59 -16.32
N GLU A 189 14.44 -5.53 -15.50
CA GLU A 189 15.05 -6.87 -15.33
C GLU A 189 14.38 -7.97 -16.17
N GLU A 190 13.07 -7.90 -16.44
CA GLU A 190 12.36 -8.89 -17.26
C GLU A 190 11.46 -8.22 -18.32
N PRO A 191 11.45 -8.69 -19.59
CA PRO A 191 10.43 -8.28 -20.55
C PRO A 191 9.08 -8.75 -20.02
N ALA A 192 8.26 -7.79 -19.55
CA ALA A 192 6.94 -8.04 -19.00
C ALA A 192 6.17 -8.99 -19.92
N ILE A 193 5.75 -10.16 -19.42
CA ILE A 193 4.90 -11.04 -20.20
C ILE A 193 3.57 -10.29 -20.42
N VAL A 194 3.40 -9.74 -21.62
CA VAL A 194 2.24 -8.94 -22.00
C VAL A 194 1.07 -9.88 -22.24
N TYR A 195 0.43 -10.28 -21.15
CA TYR A 195 -0.92 -10.83 -21.24
C TYR A 195 -1.88 -9.64 -21.24
N THR A 196 -2.53 -9.37 -22.36
CA THR A 196 -3.72 -8.51 -22.40
C THR A 196 -4.95 -9.38 -22.12
N CYS A 197 -5.84 -8.88 -21.27
CA CYS A 197 -7.14 -9.52 -21.05
C CYS A 197 -8.20 -8.75 -21.84
N GLU A 198 -9.27 -9.44 -22.24
CA GLU A 198 -10.49 -8.85 -22.84
C GLU A 198 -11.06 -7.68 -22.01
N ASN A 199 -10.78 -7.65 -20.70
CA ASN A 199 -11.18 -6.56 -19.80
C ASN A 199 -10.18 -5.38 -19.77
N SER A 200 -9.32 -5.21 -20.79
CA SER A 200 -8.29 -4.15 -20.89
C SER A 200 -7.23 -4.11 -19.78
N HIS A 201 -7.18 -5.10 -18.89
CA HIS A 201 -6.16 -5.18 -17.84
C HIS A 201 -4.78 -5.47 -18.46
N THR A 202 -3.82 -4.57 -18.28
CA THR A 202 -2.41 -4.78 -18.65
C THR A 202 -1.66 -5.56 -17.58
N SER A 203 -0.59 -6.27 -17.95
CA SER A 203 0.31 -6.95 -16.99
C SER A 203 0.84 -5.98 -15.94
N GLU A 204 1.20 -4.77 -16.34
CA GLU A 204 1.62 -3.67 -15.46
C GLU A 204 0.55 -3.31 -14.43
N SER A 205 -0.72 -3.20 -14.84
CA SER A 205 -1.82 -2.89 -13.91
C SER A 205 -1.98 -3.98 -12.84
N VAL A 206 -1.82 -5.25 -13.21
CA VAL A 206 -1.90 -6.40 -12.29
C VAL A 206 -0.72 -6.36 -11.32
N LEU A 207 0.49 -6.18 -11.85
CA LEU A 207 1.73 -6.11 -11.08
C LEU A 207 1.67 -4.96 -10.07
N LYS A 208 1.23 -3.77 -10.50
CA LYS A 208 1.02 -2.60 -9.63
C LYS A 208 0.06 -2.88 -8.49
N HIS A 209 -0.99 -3.68 -8.72
CA HIS A 209 -1.92 -4.07 -7.66
C HIS A 209 -1.29 -5.06 -6.67
N ILE A 210 -0.55 -6.06 -7.15
CA ILE A 210 0.17 -7.02 -6.31
C ILE A 210 1.17 -6.26 -5.42
N LEU A 211 2.00 -5.42 -6.05
CA LEU A 211 3.02 -4.61 -5.38
C LEU A 211 2.42 -3.63 -4.36
N ARG A 212 1.30 -2.98 -4.69
CA ARG A 212 0.62 -2.09 -3.74
C ARG A 212 0.14 -2.84 -2.50
N CYS A 213 -0.39 -4.05 -2.67
CA CYS A 213 -0.84 -4.90 -1.56
C CYS A 213 0.34 -5.38 -0.71
N SER A 214 1.39 -5.93 -1.32
CA SER A 214 2.58 -6.40 -0.61
C SER A 214 3.30 -5.26 0.12
N THR A 215 3.53 -4.12 -0.56
CA THR A 215 4.17 -2.93 0.03
C THR A 215 3.43 -2.48 1.29
N ASN A 216 2.10 -2.46 1.28
CA ASN A 216 1.33 -2.05 2.43
C ASN A 216 1.51 -2.99 3.64
N ILE A 217 1.59 -4.30 3.40
CA ILE A 217 1.84 -5.30 4.45
C ILE A 217 3.26 -5.15 4.99
N LEU A 218 4.24 -5.05 4.10
CA LEU A 218 5.65 -4.94 4.45
C LEU A 218 5.96 -3.67 5.25
N LEU A 219 5.48 -2.50 4.78
CA LEU A 219 5.66 -1.24 5.49
C LEU A 219 4.98 -1.26 6.87
N LYS A 220 3.78 -1.84 6.97
CA LYS A 220 3.10 -2.01 8.27
C LYS A 220 3.94 -2.85 9.23
N ASN A 221 4.55 -3.93 8.74
CA ASN A 221 5.41 -4.80 9.54
C ASN A 221 6.71 -4.08 9.96
N VAL A 222 7.33 -3.30 9.07
CA VAL A 222 8.52 -2.50 9.38
C VAL A 222 8.19 -1.49 10.48
N CYS A 223 7.12 -0.71 10.34
CA CYS A 223 6.69 0.25 11.35
C CYS A 223 6.33 -0.43 12.69
N GLY A 224 5.69 -1.60 12.65
CA GLY A 224 5.40 -2.41 13.84
C GLY A 224 6.69 -2.78 14.57
N LYS A 225 7.66 -3.38 13.87
CA LYS A 225 8.96 -3.76 14.45
C LYS A 225 9.71 -2.56 15.06
N LEU A 226 9.63 -1.39 14.43
CA LEU A 226 10.25 -0.17 14.98
C LEU A 226 9.56 0.30 16.26
N ASN A 227 8.22 0.27 16.29
CA ASN A 227 7.45 0.62 17.46
C ASN A 227 7.70 -0.35 18.63
N ASP A 228 7.76 -1.65 18.37
CA ASP A 228 8.05 -2.65 19.39
C ASP A 228 9.43 -2.41 20.04
N LYS A 229 10.45 -2.09 19.23
CA LYS A 229 11.78 -1.71 19.73
C LYS A 229 11.75 -0.47 20.63
N LEU A 230 10.92 0.52 20.30
CA LEU A 230 10.76 1.73 21.12
C LEU A 230 10.07 1.41 22.45
N LEU A 231 9.04 0.57 22.44
CA LEU A 231 8.35 0.11 23.65
C LEU A 231 9.30 -0.67 24.58
N ASP A 232 10.06 -1.62 24.02
CA ASP A 232 11.07 -2.39 24.76
C ASP A 232 12.14 -1.48 25.39
N ALA A 233 12.60 -0.46 24.67
CA ALA A 233 13.56 0.50 25.18
C ALA A 233 12.98 1.34 26.33
N ALA A 234 11.72 1.79 26.20
CA ALA A 234 11.02 2.54 27.23
C ALA A 234 10.83 1.69 28.50
N ASP A 235 10.46 0.42 28.37
CA ASP A 235 10.27 -0.47 29.52
C ASP A 235 11.58 -0.84 30.21
N LYS A 236 12.66 -1.04 29.44
CA LYS A 236 14.02 -1.18 30.01
C LYS A 236 14.43 0.08 30.78
N ALA A 237 14.11 1.28 30.27
CA ALA A 237 14.40 2.53 30.96
C ALA A 237 13.60 2.70 32.26
N LYS A 238 12.31 2.31 32.27
CA LYS A 238 11.48 2.30 33.49
C LYS A 238 12.03 1.36 34.55
N LYS A 239 12.41 0.13 34.16
CA LYS A 239 13.02 -0.86 35.06
C LYS A 239 14.31 -0.32 35.69
N ARG A 240 15.19 0.32 34.90
CA ARG A 240 16.41 0.98 35.41
C ARG A 240 16.10 2.05 36.46
N LYS A 241 15.14 2.94 36.19
CA LYS A 241 14.73 3.99 37.14
C LYS A 241 14.20 3.41 38.45
N ALA A 242 13.38 2.36 38.38
CA ALA A 242 12.87 1.67 39.57
C ALA A 242 13.99 1.04 40.41
N THR A 243 14.97 0.38 39.78
CA THR A 243 16.13 -0.19 40.51
C THR A 243 17.02 0.87 41.17
N THR A 244 17.18 2.05 40.57
CA THR A 244 17.97 3.14 41.18
C THR A 244 17.26 3.75 42.41
N LEU A 245 15.93 3.73 42.45
CA LEU A 245 15.14 4.22 43.59
C LEU A 245 15.11 3.23 44.76
N GLN A 246 15.26 1.93 44.51
CA GLN A 246 15.29 0.89 45.56
C GLN A 246 16.67 0.74 46.23
N ASN A 247 17.72 1.26 45.60
CA ASN A 247 19.10 1.20 46.11
C ASN A 247 19.52 2.51 46.83
N LYS A 248 18.56 3.32 47.27
CA LYS A 248 18.75 4.49 48.15
C LYS A 248 17.99 4.27 49.44
#